data_AF-A0A7V2W3G9-F1
#
_entry.id   AF-A0A7V2W3G9-F1
#
_cell.length_a   1.000
_cell.length_b   1.000
_cell.length_c   1.000
_cell.angle_alpha   90.00
_cell.angle_beta   90.00
_cell.angle_gamma   90.00
#
_symmetry.space_group_name_H-M   'P 1'
#
loop_
_entity.id
_entity.type
_entity.pdbx_description
1 polymer ?
#
loop_
_entity_poly.entity_id
_entity_poly.type
_entity_poly.pdbx_seq_one_letter_code
_entity_poly.pdbx_strand_id
1 'polypeptide(L)' 'MGYFRIMAAIPGFFLSSLFLMLLWDPIRTQLDVLPDINYVTAMLITITIWIAVAPLAAVGKKK' A
#
# COMPACT_ATOMS: atom_id res chain seq x y z
N MET A 1 22.84 -2.97 -9.69
CA MET A 1 22.68 -2.48 -8.31
C MET A 1 21.25 -2.74 -7.80
N GLY A 2 20.94 -3.95 -7.31
CA GLY A 2 19.58 -4.32 -6.86
C GLY A 2 19.29 -4.09 -5.37
N TYR A 3 20.30 -4.22 -4.51
CA TYR A 3 20.15 -4.16 -3.05
C TYR A 3 19.65 -2.79 -2.55
N PHE A 4 20.21 -1.69 -3.04
CA PHE A 4 19.79 -0.33 -2.63
C PHE A 4 18.37 0.03 -3.09
N ARG A 5 17.83 -0.61 -4.14
CA ARG A 5 16.45 -0.39 -4.57
C ARG A 5 15.43 -0.92 -3.56
N ILE A 6 15.75 -2.02 -2.88
CA ILE A 6 14.90 -2.57 -1.83
C ILE A 6 14.89 -1.63 -0.61
N MET A 7 16.03 -1.04 -0.27
CA MET A 7 16.10 -0.05 0.82
C MET A 7 15.29 1.21 0.52
N ALA A 8 15.26 1.66 -0.74
CA ALA A 8 14.43 2.79 -1.17
C ALA A 8 12.91 2.50 -1.11
N ALA A 9 12.50 1.22 -1.11
CA ALA A 9 11.10 0.84 -0.98
C ALA A 9 10.56 1.03 0.45
N ILE A 10 11.45 1.02 1.46
CA ILE A 10 11.07 1.12 2.87
C ILE A 10 10.39 2.48 3.17
N PRO A 11 10.97 3.65 2.85
CA PRO A 11 10.27 4.93 3.01
C PRO A 11 8.98 5.01 2.19
N GLY A 12 8.99 4.45 0.98
CA GLY A 12 7.82 4.40 0.11
C GLY A 12 6.65 3.63 0.72
N PHE A 13 6.93 2.54 1.43
CA PHE A 13 5.93 1.77 2.17
C PHE A 13 5.25 2.61 3.26
N PHE A 14 6.02 3.26 4.14
CA PHE A 14 5.47 4.06 5.24
C PHE A 14 4.65 5.25 4.72
N LEU A 15 5.12 5.92 3.67
CA LEU A 15 4.37 7.00 3.03
C LEU A 15 3.09 6.47 2.38
N SER A 16 3.13 5.30 1.73
CA SER A 16 1.94 4.68 1.15
C SER A 16 0.88 4.38 2.21
N SER A 17 1.27 3.80 3.36
CA SER A 17 0.35 3.54 4.47
C SER A 17 -0.20 4.81 5.10
N LEU A 18 0.62 5.86 5.19
CA LEU A 18 0.17 7.17 5.66
C LEU A 18 -0.86 7.78 4.71
N PHE A 19 -0.58 7.79 3.41
CA PHE A 19 -1.53 8.30 2.42
C PHE A 19 -2.81 7.48 2.36
N LEU A 20 -2.73 6.16 2.51
CA LEU A 20 -3.91 5.30 2.58
C LEU A 20 -4.82 5.70 3.76
N MET A 21 -4.24 5.94 4.94
CA MET A 21 -4.99 6.41 6.11
C MET A 21 -5.59 7.80 5.87
N LEU A 22 -4.81 8.75 5.37
CA LEU A 22 -5.27 10.13 5.14
C LEU A 22 -6.36 10.23 4.05
N LEU A 23 -6.32 9.33 3.07
CA LEU A 23 -7.26 9.27 1.96
C LEU A 23 -8.33 8.17 2.15
N TRP A 24 -8.49 7.66 3.37
CA TRP A 24 -9.45 6.59 3.66
C TRP A 24 -10.90 7.08 3.61
N ASP A 25 -11.15 8.33 3.99
CA ASP A 25 -12.50 8.90 4.11
C ASP A 25 -13.36 8.74 2.83
N PRO A 26 -12.89 9.12 1.63
CA PRO A 26 -13.64 8.88 0.40
C PRO A 26 -13.93 7.41 0.14
N ILE A 27 -13.01 6.50 0.49
CA ILE A 27 -13.16 5.06 0.25
C ILE A 27 -14.22 4.47 1.19
N ARG A 28 -14.15 4.78 2.49
CA ARG A 28 -15.10 4.23 3.47
C ARG A 28 -16.53 4.67 3.19
N THR A 29 -16.73 5.89 2.70
CA THR A 29 -18.08 6.41 2.38
C THR A 29 -18.72 5.70 1.18
N GLN A 30 -17.93 5.20 0.23
CA GLN A 30 -18.42 4.49 -0.95
C GLN A 30 -18.70 3.01 -0.70
N LEU A 31 -18.18 2.43 0.40
CA LEU A 31 -18.27 1.00 0.73
C LEU A 31 -19.21 0.75 1.93
N ASP A 32 -20.40 1.34 1.91
CA ASP A 32 -21.40 1.20 3.00
C ASP A 32 -20.92 1.69 4.37
N VAL A 33 -20.13 2.77 4.39
CA VAL A 33 -19.64 3.44 5.61
C VAL A 33 -18.84 2.49 6.50
N LEU A 34 -17.68 2.07 6.01
CA LEU A 34 -16.72 1.30 6.80
C LEU A 34 -16.20 2.09 8.02
N PRO A 35 -15.73 1.38 9.08
CA PRO A 35 -15.05 2.02 10.20
C PRO A 35 -13.83 2.82 9.74
N ASP A 36 -13.50 3.85 10.52
CA ASP A 36 -12.24 4.55 10.34
C ASP A 36 -11.06 3.62 10.70
N ILE A 37 -9.89 3.88 10.11
CA ILE A 37 -8.71 3.03 10.29
C ILE A 37 -7.59 3.81 10.96
N ASN A 38 -6.92 3.16 11.90
CA ASN A 38 -5.69 3.69 12.46
C ASN A 38 -4.50 3.35 11.54
N TYR A 39 -3.34 3.93 11.88
CA TYR A 39 -2.12 3.75 11.10
C TYR A 39 -1.66 2.29 11.00
N VAL A 40 -1.84 1.50 12.06
CA VAL A 40 -1.47 0.08 12.06
C VAL A 40 -2.34 -0.70 11.07
N THR A 41 -3.64 -0.46 11.06
CA THR A 41 -4.56 -1.07 10.08
C THR A 41 -4.21 -0.63 8.66
N ALA A 42 -3.90 0.64 8.44
CA ALA A 42 -3.47 1.15 7.14
C ALA A 42 -2.16 0.48 6.65
N MET A 43 -1.21 0.21 7.57
CA MET A 43 0.00 -0.57 7.26
C MET A 43 -0.34 -1.99 6.82
N LEU A 44 -1.23 -2.69 7.54
CA LEU A 44 -1.63 -4.06 7.19
C LEU A 44 -2.30 -4.12 5.82
N ILE A 45 -3.20 -3.17 5.50
CA ILE A 45 -3.81 -3.05 4.17
C ILE A 45 -2.72 -2.82 3.11
N THR A 46 -1.79 -1.91 3.37
CA THR A 46 -0.69 -1.61 2.45
C THR A 46 0.17 -2.85 2.17
N ILE A 47 0.54 -3.62 3.21
CA ILE A 47 1.29 -4.88 3.07
C ILE A 47 0.50 -5.87 2.20
N THR A 48 -0.80 -6.00 2.47
CA THR A 48 -1.68 -6.91 1.72
C THR A 48 -1.68 -6.58 0.24
N ILE A 49 -1.80 -5.29 -0.11
CA ILE A 49 -1.75 -4.81 -1.49
C ILE A 49 -0.37 -5.10 -2.10
N TRP A 50 0.72 -4.81 -1.39
CA TRP A 50 2.08 -5.04 -1.91
C TRP A 50 2.34 -6.52 -2.22
N ILE A 51 1.90 -7.42 -1.35
CA ILE A 51 2.02 -8.87 -1.55
C ILE A 51 1.20 -9.30 -2.77
N ALA A 52 -0.02 -8.78 -2.93
CA ALA A 52 -0.87 -9.10 -4.08
C ALA A 52 -0.34 -8.52 -5.41
N VAL A 53 0.21 -7.31 -5.39
CA VAL A 53 0.68 -6.58 -6.59
C VAL A 53 2.06 -7.04 -7.05
N ALA A 54 2.95 -7.48 -6.14
CA ALA A 54 4.31 -7.87 -6.52
C ALA A 54 4.38 -8.94 -7.62
N PRO A 55 3.59 -10.05 -7.59
CA PRO A 55 3.54 -11.01 -8.69
C PRO A 55 2.99 -10.42 -9.98
N LEU A 56 1.93 -9.58 -9.90
CA LEU A 56 1.32 -8.93 -11.06
C LEU A 56 2.30 -7.99 -11.77
N ALA A 57 3.05 -7.21 -10.98
CA ALA A 57 4.09 -6.32 -11.49
C ALA A 57 5.28 -7.10 -12.08
N ALA A 58 5.60 -8.28 -11.56
CA ALA A 58 6.65 -9.14 -12.10
C ALA A 58 6.28 -9.71 -13.48
N VAL A 59 5.02 -10.16 -13.65
CA VAL A 59 4.52 -10.72 -14.92
C VAL A 59 4.30 -9.63 -15.98
N GLY A 60 3.81 -8.44 -15.59
CA GLY A 60 3.51 -7.35 -16.51
C GLY A 60 4.74 -6.63 -17.10
N LYS A 61 5.94 -6.93 -16.61
CA LYS A 61 7.18 -6.28 -17.05
C LYS A 61 7.63 -6.84 -18.41
N LYS A 62 7.18 -6.22 -19.51
CA LYS A 62 7.77 -6.45 -20.83
C LYS A 62 9.25 -6.00 -20.79
N LYS A 63 10.13 -6.79 -21.43
CA LYS A 63 11.57 -6.53 -21.51
C LYS A 63 11.87 -5.14 -22.04
#